data_AF-U2QZ79-F1
#
_entry.id   AF-U2QZ79-F1
#
_cell.length_a   1.000
_cell.length_b   1.000
_cell.length_c   1.000
_cell.angle_alpha   90.00
_cell.angle_beta   90.00
_cell.angle_gamma   90.00
#
_symmetry.space_group_name_H-M   'P 1'
#
loop_
_entity.id
_entity.type
_entity.pdbx_description
1 polymer ?
#
loop_
_entity_poly.entity_id
_entity_poly.type
_entity_poly.pdbx_seq_one_letter_code
_entity_poly.pdbx_strand_id
1 'polypeptide(L)'
;MDNTTKLNVIFGDVTLGVSGPGFHYIFAYDRGGLESLVQDGKEWLYRTPMPALWRATTDNDRGNGFSTKSAQWLGADLFSSCDHISVAIDGQSIPLPIAPENNRYSDHETATTVAVTFTYTTPTTPATTIAVTYTVAASGAMTVAVHYAGKADLPELPALGLRLVMPTPALGFAYQG
;
A
#
# COMPACT_ATOMS: atom_id res chain seq x y z
N MET A 1 -35.32 1.79 -1.26
CA MET A 1 -34.67 1.38 0.00
C MET A 1 -33.28 0.96 -0.39
N ASP A 2 -32.28 1.81 -0.17
CA ASP A 2 -30.90 1.46 -0.46
C ASP A 2 -30.48 0.38 0.54
N ASN A 3 -30.36 -0.87 0.06
CA ASN A 3 -29.61 -1.89 0.77
C ASN A 3 -28.13 -1.53 0.64
N THR A 4 -27.69 -0.54 1.40
CA THR A 4 -26.28 -0.13 1.38
C THR A 4 -25.49 -1.18 2.14
N THR A 5 -24.98 -2.17 1.42
CA THR A 5 -23.99 -3.12 1.93
C THR A 5 -22.91 -2.34 2.66
N LYS A 6 -22.61 -2.69 3.92
CA LYS A 6 -21.49 -2.12 4.66
C LYS A 6 -20.30 -3.06 4.61
N LEU A 7 -19.12 -2.51 4.82
CA LEU A 7 -17.91 -3.27 5.12
C LEU A 7 -18.07 -3.89 6.50
N ASN A 8 -17.65 -5.13 6.67
CA ASN A 8 -17.28 -5.68 7.97
C ASN A 8 -15.80 -5.32 8.23
N VAL A 9 -15.51 -4.80 9.41
CA VAL A 9 -14.17 -4.34 9.80
C VAL A 9 -13.70 -5.16 11.00
N ILE A 10 -12.51 -5.74 10.92
CA ILE A 10 -11.95 -6.62 11.95
C ILE A 10 -10.64 -6.01 12.43
N PHE A 11 -10.63 -5.55 13.67
CA PHE A 11 -9.46 -4.91 14.29
C PHE A 11 -8.61 -5.97 15.01
N GLY A 12 -7.45 -6.30 14.45
CA GLY A 12 -6.46 -7.19 15.04
C GLY A 12 -5.23 -6.44 15.55
N ASP A 13 -4.42 -7.09 16.39
CA ASP A 13 -3.21 -6.48 16.97
C ASP A 13 -2.16 -6.12 15.91
N VAL A 14 -2.03 -6.95 14.86
CA VAL A 14 -1.05 -6.76 13.79
C VAL A 14 -1.70 -6.53 12.43
N THR A 15 -3.03 -6.57 12.34
CA THR A 15 -3.75 -6.50 11.07
C THR A 15 -5.08 -5.77 11.17
N LEU A 16 -5.50 -5.15 10.06
CA LEU A 16 -6.89 -4.75 9.81
C LEU A 16 -7.51 -5.66 8.75
N GLY A 17 -8.58 -6.35 9.09
CA GLY A 17 -9.42 -7.07 8.13
C GLY A 17 -10.55 -6.18 7.61
N VAL A 18 -10.81 -6.22 6.31
CA VAL A 18 -11.97 -5.57 5.68
C VAL A 18 -12.63 -6.56 4.74
N SER A 19 -13.94 -6.77 4.87
CA SER A 19 -14.65 -7.74 4.03
C SER A 19 -16.06 -7.32 3.67
N GLY A 20 -16.58 -7.95 2.62
CA GLY A 20 -17.94 -7.78 2.14
C GLY A 20 -18.28 -8.87 1.12
N PRO A 21 -19.41 -8.77 0.42
CA PRO A 21 -19.80 -9.76 -0.58
C PRO A 21 -18.75 -9.88 -1.69
N GLY A 22 -18.13 -11.06 -1.80
CA GLY A 22 -17.17 -11.38 -2.86
C GLY A 22 -15.74 -10.88 -2.64
N PHE A 23 -15.42 -10.22 -1.51
CA PHE A 23 -14.05 -9.77 -1.25
C PHE A 23 -13.65 -9.84 0.23
N HIS A 24 -12.35 -10.01 0.45
CA HIS A 24 -11.74 -10.00 1.78
C HIS A 24 -10.29 -9.50 1.68
N TYR A 25 -9.99 -8.42 2.39
CA TYR A 25 -8.69 -7.74 2.36
C TYR A 25 -8.07 -7.72 3.75
N ILE A 26 -6.75 -7.88 3.80
CA ILE A 26 -5.99 -7.82 5.06
C ILE A 26 -4.88 -6.78 4.88
N PHE A 27 -4.85 -5.79 5.76
CA PHE A 27 -3.75 -4.86 5.89
C PHE A 27 -2.88 -5.29 7.06
N ALA A 28 -1.60 -5.54 6.83
CA ALA A 28 -0.65 -5.95 7.86
C ALA A 28 0.16 -4.75 8.33
N TYR A 29 0.07 -4.45 9.63
CA TYR A 29 0.81 -3.37 10.26
C TYR A 29 2.29 -3.69 10.40
N ASP A 30 2.61 -4.94 10.74
CA ASP A 30 3.97 -5.45 10.92
C ASP A 30 4.74 -5.57 9.60
N ARG A 31 4.05 -5.87 8.50
CA ARG A 31 4.64 -5.91 7.15
C ARG A 31 4.51 -4.60 6.38
N GLY A 32 3.81 -3.63 6.95
CA GLY A 32 3.64 -2.30 6.40
C GLY A 32 2.96 -2.29 5.04
N GLY A 33 1.84 -3.00 4.84
CA GLY A 33 1.11 -2.94 3.57
C GLY A 33 -0.15 -3.80 3.49
N LEU A 34 -0.72 -3.88 2.29
CA LEU A 34 -1.84 -4.77 1.95
C LEU A 34 -1.32 -6.22 1.79
N GLU A 35 -1.57 -7.07 2.77
CA GLU A 35 -1.10 -8.46 2.83
C GLU A 35 -1.89 -9.40 1.91
N SER A 36 -3.20 -9.18 1.81
CA SER A 36 -4.14 -10.05 1.09
C SER A 36 -5.17 -9.22 0.33
N LEU A 37 -5.43 -9.60 -0.91
CA LEU A 37 -6.43 -8.99 -1.81
C LEU A 37 -7.28 -10.11 -2.41
N VAL A 38 -8.16 -10.72 -1.60
CA VAL A 38 -9.09 -11.74 -2.11
C VAL A 38 -10.27 -11.06 -2.79
N GLN A 39 -10.48 -11.39 -4.07
CA GLN A 39 -11.67 -11.04 -4.84
C GLN A 39 -12.19 -12.29 -5.55
N ASP A 40 -13.51 -12.52 -5.47
CA ASP A 40 -14.22 -13.66 -6.03
C ASP A 40 -13.59 -15.01 -5.66
N GLY A 41 -13.13 -15.11 -4.41
CA GLY A 41 -12.52 -16.32 -3.86
C GLY A 41 -11.07 -16.58 -4.32
N LYS A 42 -10.44 -15.65 -5.05
CA LYS A 42 -9.05 -15.76 -5.51
C LYS A 42 -8.14 -14.73 -4.84
N GLU A 43 -7.00 -15.19 -4.32
CA GLU A 43 -5.92 -14.31 -3.84
C GLU A 43 -5.13 -13.74 -5.02
N TRP A 44 -4.84 -12.44 -4.94
CA TRP A 44 -4.14 -11.67 -5.98
C TRP A 44 -2.76 -11.18 -5.55
N LEU A 45 -2.42 -11.29 -4.26
CA LEU A 45 -1.12 -10.87 -3.72
C LEU A 45 -0.34 -12.06 -3.15
N TYR A 46 0.93 -12.13 -3.53
CA TYR A 46 1.91 -13.04 -2.92
C TYR A 46 2.58 -12.40 -1.70
N ARG A 47 2.76 -11.08 -1.71
CA ARG A 47 3.35 -10.26 -0.64
C ARG A 47 2.78 -8.84 -0.71
N THR A 48 3.02 -8.07 0.36
CA THR A 48 2.65 -6.65 0.43
C THR A 48 3.21 -5.86 -0.75
N PRO A 49 2.40 -5.04 -1.43
CA PRO A 49 2.90 -4.11 -2.42
C PRO A 49 3.82 -3.07 -1.77
N MET A 50 4.96 -2.83 -2.40
CA MET A 50 5.98 -1.88 -1.91
C MET A 50 6.22 -0.77 -2.93
N PRO A 51 6.61 0.44 -2.51
CA PRO A 51 7.07 1.48 -3.43
C PRO A 51 8.16 0.95 -4.37
N ALA A 52 8.05 1.29 -5.65
CA ALA A 52 9.03 0.98 -6.69
C ALA A 52 9.74 2.27 -7.10
N LEU A 53 11.02 2.36 -6.80
CA LEU A 53 11.88 3.54 -6.97
C LEU A 53 13.04 3.31 -7.96
N TRP A 54 13.22 2.07 -8.38
CA TRP A 54 14.23 1.70 -9.36
C TRP A 54 13.63 0.99 -10.58
N ARG A 55 14.28 1.19 -11.73
CA ARG A 55 14.00 0.46 -12.97
C ARG A 55 15.28 -0.17 -13.52
N ALA A 56 15.14 -1.18 -14.36
CA ALA A 56 16.27 -1.77 -15.06
C ALA A 56 17.05 -0.69 -15.85
N THR A 57 18.38 -0.79 -15.80
CA THR A 57 19.28 0.20 -16.41
C THR A 57 19.49 -0.12 -17.90
N THR A 58 19.35 0.91 -18.73
CA THR A 58 19.58 0.85 -20.18
C THR A 58 21.02 1.26 -20.51
N ASP A 59 21.47 1.01 -21.74
CA ASP A 59 22.80 1.46 -22.19
C ASP A 59 22.94 2.98 -22.21
N ASN A 60 21.85 3.72 -22.45
CA ASN A 60 21.84 5.18 -22.35
C ASN A 60 22.07 5.66 -20.91
N ASP A 61 21.47 5.00 -19.91
CA ASP A 61 21.68 5.30 -18.50
C ASP A 61 23.13 5.05 -18.06
N ARG A 62 23.78 4.03 -18.66
CA ARG A 62 25.20 3.76 -18.44
C ARG A 62 26.05 4.84 -19.11
N GLY A 63 25.75 5.17 -20.36
CA GLY A 63 26.50 6.14 -21.16
C GLY A 63 26.48 7.56 -20.60
N ASN A 64 25.38 7.98 -19.95
CA ASN A 64 25.27 9.30 -19.32
C ASN A 64 25.56 9.32 -17.80
N GLY A 65 25.89 8.16 -17.21
CA GLY A 65 26.18 7.99 -15.79
C GLY A 65 24.96 8.11 -14.87
N PHE A 66 23.73 8.00 -15.37
CA PHE A 66 22.50 8.11 -14.61
C PHE A 66 22.44 7.13 -13.43
N SER A 67 22.80 5.85 -13.66
CA SER A 67 22.74 4.84 -12.60
C SER A 67 23.62 5.17 -11.40
N THR A 68 24.81 5.74 -11.65
CA THR A 68 25.72 6.15 -10.58
C THR A 68 25.17 7.37 -9.84
N LYS A 69 24.66 8.37 -10.56
CA LYS A 69 24.10 9.60 -9.99
C LYS A 69 22.85 9.32 -9.13
N SER A 70 22.05 8.35 -9.52
CA SER A 70 20.79 8.00 -8.88
C SER A 70 20.89 6.78 -7.95
N ALA A 71 22.08 6.23 -7.71
CA ALA A 71 22.27 4.93 -7.03
C ALA A 71 21.56 4.80 -5.66
N GLN A 72 21.40 5.90 -4.92
CA GLN A 72 20.66 5.89 -3.66
C GLN A 72 19.20 5.43 -3.80
N TRP A 73 18.59 5.61 -4.97
CA TRP A 73 17.24 5.15 -5.26
C TRP A 73 17.13 3.61 -5.35
N LEU A 74 18.21 2.91 -5.71
CA LEU A 74 18.24 1.45 -5.63
C LEU A 74 18.26 0.99 -4.16
N GLY A 75 19.03 1.69 -3.31
CA GLY A 75 18.99 1.45 -1.86
C GLY A 75 17.60 1.72 -1.29
N ALA A 76 16.96 2.80 -1.72
CA ALA A 76 15.61 3.13 -1.29
C ALA A 76 14.56 2.11 -1.75
N ASP A 77 14.68 1.60 -2.98
CA ASP A 77 13.79 0.57 -3.52
C ASP A 77 13.81 -0.75 -2.72
N LEU A 78 14.96 -1.09 -2.14
CA LEU A 78 15.17 -2.34 -1.42
C LEU A 78 15.00 -2.23 0.10
N PHE A 79 15.26 -1.05 0.68
CA PHE A 79 15.45 -0.90 2.13
C PHE A 79 14.62 0.24 2.75
N SER A 80 13.59 0.75 2.08
CA SER A 80 12.64 1.68 2.72
C SER A 80 11.86 0.98 3.83
N SER A 81 11.76 1.62 4.99
CA SER A 81 10.99 1.13 6.14
C SER A 81 9.64 1.82 6.24
N CYS A 82 8.59 1.09 6.63
CA CYS A 82 7.30 1.68 6.97
C CYS A 82 7.34 2.18 8.42
N ASP A 83 7.41 3.50 8.60
CA ASP A 83 7.64 4.10 9.92
C ASP A 83 6.35 4.67 10.54
N HIS A 84 5.31 4.87 9.73
CA HIS A 84 4.04 5.42 10.21
C HIS A 84 2.85 4.80 9.49
N ILE A 85 1.82 4.46 10.27
CA ILE A 85 0.57 3.89 9.79
C ILE A 85 -0.58 4.70 10.38
N SER A 86 -1.55 5.07 9.55
CA SER A 86 -2.79 5.72 9.99
C SER A 86 -4.01 5.00 9.43
N VAL A 87 -5.09 5.01 10.21
CA VAL A 87 -6.37 4.38 9.86
C VAL A 87 -7.48 5.42 9.99
N ALA A 88 -8.37 5.46 9.01
CA ALA A 88 -9.59 6.24 9.08
C ALA A 88 -10.81 5.39 8.73
N ILE A 89 -11.88 5.54 9.51
CA ILE A 89 -13.17 4.88 9.33
C ILE A 89 -14.20 5.94 8.98
N ASP A 90 -14.91 5.78 7.86
CA ASP A 90 -15.90 6.75 7.38
C ASP A 90 -15.36 8.20 7.32
N GLY A 91 -14.09 8.33 6.91
CA GLY A 91 -13.38 9.61 6.81
C GLY A 91 -12.89 10.20 8.14
N GLN A 92 -13.12 9.54 9.27
CA GLN A 92 -12.63 9.96 10.58
C GLN A 92 -11.38 9.18 10.96
N SER A 93 -10.29 9.90 11.24
CA SER A 93 -9.06 9.30 11.76
C SER A 93 -9.30 8.68 13.13
N ILE A 94 -8.81 7.46 13.34
CA ILE A 94 -8.84 6.77 14.63
C ILE A 94 -7.41 6.52 15.11
N PRO A 95 -7.19 6.30 16.43
CA PRO A 95 -5.92 5.77 16.91
C PRO A 95 -5.60 4.44 16.19
N LEU A 96 -4.32 4.19 15.94
CA LEU A 96 -3.89 2.93 15.33
C LEU A 96 -4.38 1.77 16.22
N PRO A 97 -5.23 0.86 15.71
CA PRO A 97 -5.94 -0.11 16.53
C PRO A 97 -5.06 -1.34 16.76
N ILE A 98 -3.93 -1.13 17.43
CA ILE A 98 -3.01 -2.15 17.95
C ILE A 98 -3.28 -2.35 19.45
N ALA A 99 -2.81 -3.44 20.06
CA ALA A 99 -3.03 -3.65 21.49
C ALA A 99 -2.42 -2.52 22.33
N PRO A 100 -3.12 -2.03 23.38
CA PRO A 100 -4.41 -2.51 23.88
C PRO A 100 -5.65 -1.84 23.24
N GLU A 101 -5.49 -0.88 22.32
CA GLU A 101 -6.61 -0.13 21.73
C GLU A 101 -7.59 -1.07 21.00
N ASN A 102 -7.09 -2.11 20.33
CA ASN A 102 -7.92 -3.08 19.62
C ASN A 102 -8.93 -3.82 20.53
N ASN A 103 -8.65 -3.98 21.82
CA ASN A 103 -9.47 -4.75 22.77
C ASN A 103 -10.86 -4.14 23.03
N ARG A 104 -11.10 -2.91 22.57
CA ARG A 104 -12.41 -2.26 22.67
C ARG A 104 -13.39 -2.67 21.57
N TYR A 105 -12.87 -3.23 20.47
CA TYR A 105 -13.65 -3.64 19.32
C TYR A 105 -14.04 -5.11 19.43
N SER A 106 -15.01 -5.50 18.61
CA SER A 106 -15.58 -6.82 18.50
C SER A 106 -15.34 -7.38 17.08
N ASP A 107 -16.24 -8.25 16.64
CA ASP A 107 -16.34 -8.76 15.27
C ASP A 107 -17.56 -8.19 14.52
N HIS A 108 -18.22 -7.15 15.07
CA HIS A 108 -19.46 -6.56 14.54
C HIS A 108 -19.28 -5.14 13.98
N GLU A 109 -18.06 -4.63 13.90
CA GLU A 109 -17.78 -3.29 13.41
C GLU A 109 -18.06 -3.19 11.92
N THR A 110 -18.73 -2.10 11.54
CA THR A 110 -19.10 -1.85 10.15
C THR A 110 -18.77 -0.43 9.73
N ALA A 111 -18.48 -0.26 8.44
CA ALA A 111 -18.14 1.04 7.85
C ALA A 111 -18.66 1.16 6.41
N THR A 112 -18.79 2.39 5.93
CA THR A 112 -19.00 2.69 4.51
C THR A 112 -17.66 2.77 3.77
N THR A 113 -16.65 3.34 4.41
CA THR A 113 -15.28 3.40 3.91
C THR A 113 -14.25 3.11 4.99
N VAL A 114 -13.17 2.44 4.59
CA VAL A 114 -12.00 2.21 5.43
C VAL A 114 -10.78 2.69 4.66
N ALA A 115 -9.98 3.57 5.24
CA ALA A 115 -8.72 4.01 4.68
C ALA A 115 -7.54 3.60 5.58
N VAL A 116 -6.49 3.05 4.98
CA VAL A 116 -5.23 2.74 5.66
C VAL A 116 -4.09 3.38 4.89
N THR A 117 -3.25 4.16 5.56
CA THR A 117 -2.07 4.79 4.96
C THR A 117 -0.81 4.22 5.58
N PHE A 118 0.09 3.74 4.73
CA PHE A 118 1.44 3.31 5.10
C PHE A 118 2.43 4.37 4.60
N THR A 119 3.22 4.93 5.51
CA THR A 119 4.26 5.92 5.18
C THR A 119 5.63 5.27 5.30
N TYR A 120 6.32 5.20 4.16
CA TYR A 120 7.67 4.66 4.05
C TYR A 120 8.69 5.79 4.08
N THR A 121 9.72 5.67 4.91
CA THR A 121 10.90 6.54 4.87
C THR A 121 11.96 5.91 3.99
N THR A 122 12.45 6.68 3.04
CA THR A 122 13.50 6.25 2.12
C THR A 122 14.88 6.52 2.73
N PRO A 123 15.83 5.57 2.66
CA PRO A 123 17.22 5.75 3.09
C PRO A 123 18.05 6.59 2.10
N THR A 124 17.45 7.62 1.51
CA THR A 124 18.15 8.60 0.67
C THR A 124 18.82 9.68 1.54
N THR A 125 19.73 10.46 0.95
CA THR A 125 20.30 11.65 1.58
C THR A 125 20.06 12.85 0.67
N PRO A 126 19.20 13.82 1.07
CA PRO A 126 18.37 13.83 2.29
C PRO A 126 17.28 12.74 2.28
N ALA A 127 16.81 12.30 3.45
CA ALA A 127 15.69 11.36 3.54
C ALA A 127 14.38 12.02 3.05
N THR A 128 13.54 11.23 2.40
CA THR A 128 12.18 11.63 1.99
C THR A 128 11.19 10.50 2.23
N THR A 129 9.90 10.78 2.10
CA THR A 129 8.83 9.83 2.41
C THR A 129 7.93 9.54 1.22
N ILE A 130 7.35 8.34 1.23
CA ILE A 130 6.30 7.91 0.31
C ILE A 130 5.14 7.42 1.14
N ALA A 131 3.95 7.98 0.93
CA ALA A 131 2.72 7.50 1.54
C ALA A 131 1.91 6.70 0.51
N VAL A 132 1.47 5.50 0.88
CA VAL A 132 0.53 4.68 0.11
C VAL A 132 -0.76 4.56 0.90
N THR A 133 -1.83 5.17 0.40
CA THR A 133 -3.16 5.15 1.00
C THR A 133 -4.07 4.21 0.22
N TYR A 134 -4.63 3.23 0.91
CA TYR A 134 -5.64 2.32 0.40
C TYR A 134 -6.99 2.74 0.98
N THR A 135 -7.96 3.10 0.13
CA THR A 135 -9.33 3.43 0.55
C THR A 135 -10.29 2.42 -0.03
N VAL A 136 -10.88 1.61 0.83
CA VAL A 136 -11.86 0.57 0.48
C VAL A 136 -13.26 1.13 0.69
N ALA A 137 -14.09 1.05 -0.35
CA ALA A 137 -15.52 1.35 -0.27
C ALA A 137 -16.33 0.08 0.00
N ALA A 138 -17.54 0.23 0.53
CA ALA A 138 -18.55 -0.81 0.73
C ALA A 138 -18.73 -1.83 -0.42
N SER A 139 -18.49 -1.42 -1.67
CA SER A 139 -18.57 -2.30 -2.85
C SER A 139 -17.37 -3.25 -3.00
N GLY A 140 -16.33 -3.11 -2.18
CA GLY A 140 -15.03 -3.76 -2.35
C GLY A 140 -14.10 -3.02 -3.31
N ALA A 141 -14.57 -1.95 -3.97
CA ALA A 141 -13.70 -1.10 -4.78
C ALA A 141 -12.64 -0.45 -3.89
N MET A 142 -11.37 -0.56 -4.31
CA MET A 142 -10.23 -0.02 -3.58
C MET A 142 -9.51 1.02 -4.43
N THR A 143 -9.46 2.24 -3.93
CA THR A 143 -8.62 3.31 -4.50
C THR A 143 -7.26 3.26 -3.83
N VAL A 144 -6.19 3.27 -4.63
CA VAL A 144 -4.81 3.31 -4.13
C VAL A 144 -4.18 4.62 -4.57
N ALA A 145 -3.76 5.44 -3.60
CA ALA A 145 -3.07 6.71 -3.84
C ALA A 145 -1.62 6.60 -3.36
N VAL A 146 -0.68 7.02 -4.21
CA VAL A 146 0.74 7.11 -3.87
C VAL A 146 1.15 8.57 -3.85
N HIS A 147 1.69 9.05 -2.72
CA HIS A 147 2.19 10.40 -2.57
C HIS A 147 3.68 10.38 -2.23
N TYR A 148 4.51 10.88 -3.13
CA TYR A 148 5.94 11.07 -2.93
C TYR A 148 6.23 12.52 -2.54
N ALA A 149 6.82 12.72 -1.35
CA ALA A 149 7.03 14.07 -0.82
C ALA A 149 8.14 14.86 -1.56
N GLY A 150 9.14 14.15 -2.12
CA GLY A 150 10.29 14.79 -2.77
C GLY A 150 11.20 15.57 -1.82
N LYS A 151 12.40 15.92 -2.30
CA LYS A 151 13.34 16.88 -1.70
C LYS A 151 14.20 17.49 -2.81
N ALA A 152 14.57 18.76 -2.67
CA ALA A 152 15.30 19.51 -3.70
C ALA A 152 16.67 18.92 -4.05
N ASP A 153 17.41 18.41 -3.06
CA ASP A 153 18.79 17.92 -3.24
C ASP A 153 18.87 16.43 -3.61
N LEU A 154 17.75 15.80 -3.94
CA LEU A 154 17.74 14.43 -4.40
C LEU A 154 18.06 14.34 -5.90
N PRO A 155 18.80 13.30 -6.33
CA PRO A 155 19.04 13.05 -7.73
C PRO A 155 17.73 12.65 -8.43
N GLU A 156 17.75 12.73 -9.75
CA GLU A 156 16.63 12.33 -10.60
C GLU A 156 16.12 10.92 -10.24
N LEU A 157 14.80 10.83 -10.01
CA LEU A 157 14.11 9.62 -9.59
C LEU A 157 13.89 8.68 -10.81
N PRO A 158 14.42 7.45 -10.81
CA PRO A 158 14.33 6.54 -11.96
C PRO A 158 12.92 6.04 -12.28
N ALA A 159 12.12 5.81 -11.24
CA ALA A 159 10.75 5.34 -11.35
C ALA A 159 9.99 5.77 -10.09
N LEU A 160 8.67 5.97 -10.22
CA LEU A 160 7.77 6.03 -9.09
C LEU A 160 6.58 5.13 -9.41
N GLY A 161 6.37 4.11 -8.60
CA GLY A 161 5.23 3.22 -8.74
C GLY A 161 5.02 2.37 -7.50
N LEU A 162 4.14 1.39 -7.64
CA LEU A 162 3.89 0.37 -6.63
C LEU A 162 4.18 -1.00 -7.27
N ARG A 163 4.98 -1.82 -6.60
CA ARG A 163 5.32 -3.17 -7.06
C ARG A 163 4.33 -4.16 -6.50
N LEU A 164 3.56 -4.79 -7.38
CA LEU A 164 2.67 -5.90 -7.03
C LEU A 164 3.32 -7.22 -7.43
N VAL A 165 3.23 -8.23 -6.56
CA VAL A 165 3.67 -9.59 -6.87
C VAL A 165 2.45 -10.49 -6.79
N MET A 166 2.04 -11.05 -7.93
CA MET A 166 0.89 -11.94 -8.00
C MET A 166 1.29 -13.39 -7.65
N PRO A 167 0.42 -14.16 -6.97
CA PRO A 167 0.71 -15.54 -6.59
C PRO A 167 0.62 -16.52 -7.77
N THR A 168 -0.05 -16.13 -8.85
CA THR A 168 -0.21 -16.94 -10.06
C THR A 168 0.05 -16.11 -11.31
N PRO A 169 0.73 -16.66 -12.34
CA PRO A 169 0.88 -15.98 -13.62
C PRO A 169 -0.48 -15.70 -14.26
N ALA A 170 -0.66 -14.49 -14.80
CA ALA A 170 -1.77 -14.19 -15.67
C ALA A 170 -1.55 -14.82 -17.05
N LEU A 171 -2.62 -15.32 -17.69
CA LEU A 171 -2.56 -15.88 -19.03
C LEU A 171 -2.46 -14.80 -20.13
N GLY A 172 -2.83 -13.56 -19.80
CA GLY A 172 -2.80 -12.42 -20.69
C GLY A 172 -3.21 -11.15 -19.94
N PHE A 173 -3.08 -10.01 -20.61
CA PHE A 173 -3.55 -8.72 -20.14
C PHE A 173 -4.25 -7.98 -21.28
N ALA A 174 -5.23 -7.14 -20.93
CA ALA A 174 -5.86 -6.21 -21.84
C ALA A 174 -5.73 -4.82 -21.22
N TYR A 175 -5.44 -3.81 -22.04
CA TYR A 175 -5.32 -2.43 -21.58
C TYR A 175 -5.87 -1.47 -22.63
N GLN A 176 -6.27 -0.29 -22.17
CA GLN A 176 -6.62 0.87 -23.00
C GLN A 176 -5.64 1.99 -22.62
N GLY A 177 -4.96 2.58 -23.60
CA GLY A 177 -3.94 3.62 -23.40
C GLY A 177 -4.01 4.72 -24.44
#